data_AF-A0A7C3TF71-F1
#
_entry.id   AF-A0A7C3TF71-F1
#
_cell.length_a   1.000
_cell.length_b   1.000
_cell.length_c   1.000
_cell.angle_alpha   90.00
_cell.angle_beta   90.00
_cell.angle_gamma   90.00
#
_symmetry.space_group_name_H-M   'P 1'
#
loop_
_entity.id
_entity.type
_entity.pdbx_description
1 polymer ?
#
loop_
_entity_poly.entity_id
_entity_poly.type
_entity_poly.pdbx_seq_one_letter_code
_entity_poly.pdbx_strand_id
1 'polypeptide(L)'
;MFKIITQKAKYGIGIVSHKQIDKIGIVKSVGRAMQTAVKNLTEKIKTPPDCLLIDGIDNFQFNTRGARNAKNTFIPAAFIEKGDTRVRSIQAASIIAKVARDKIMINYDKKYPV
;
A
#
# COMPACT_ATOMS: atom_id res chain seq x y z
N MET A 1 -9.87 15.35 4.87
CA MET A 1 -9.66 14.51 3.65
C MET A 1 -9.75 13.01 3.92
N PHE A 2 -8.98 12.43 4.85
CA PHE A 2 -9.00 10.98 5.17
C PHE A 2 -10.41 10.40 5.36
N LYS A 3 -11.25 11.03 6.19
CA LYS A 3 -12.64 10.59 6.47
C LYS A 3 -13.49 10.46 5.20
N ILE A 4 -13.36 11.40 4.27
CA ILE A 4 -14.10 11.40 3.00
C ILE A 4 -13.67 10.22 2.13
N ILE A 5 -12.35 9.98 2.03
CA ILE A 5 -11.78 8.86 1.26
C ILE A 5 -12.29 7.53 1.82
N THR A 6 -12.22 7.34 3.14
CA THR A 6 -12.62 6.06 3.77
C THR A 6 -14.12 5.80 3.72
N GLN A 7 -14.95 6.85 3.61
CA GLN A 7 -16.40 6.72 3.42
C GLN A 7 -16.77 6.40 1.97
N LYS A 8 -16.06 6.98 1.00
CA LYS A 8 -16.40 6.88 -0.43
C LYS A 8 -15.63 5.80 -1.18
N ALA A 9 -14.53 5.29 -0.66
CA ALA A 9 -13.68 4.30 -1.31
C ALA A 9 -13.26 3.18 -0.34
N LYS A 10 -13.08 1.97 -0.89
CA LYS A 10 -12.45 0.86 -0.17
C LYS A 10 -10.93 1.00 -0.26
N TYR A 11 -10.25 0.56 0.80
CA TYR A 11 -8.79 0.62 0.87
C TYR A 11 -8.23 -0.61 1.60
N GLY A 12 -7.01 -0.99 1.22
CA GLY A 12 -6.19 -2.00 1.88
C GLY A 12 -4.92 -1.36 2.44
N ILE A 13 -4.41 -1.92 3.54
CA ILE A 13 -3.16 -1.48 4.16
C ILE A 13 -2.28 -2.72 4.31
N GLY A 14 -1.01 -2.62 3.94
CA GLY A 14 0.01 -3.61 4.24
C GLY A 14 1.11 -3.00 5.09
N ILE A 15 1.51 -3.70 6.15
CA ILE A 15 2.53 -3.25 7.10
C ILE A 15 3.56 -4.37 7.21
N VAL A 16 4.83 -4.01 7.21
CA VAL A 16 5.96 -4.91 7.43
C VAL A 16 6.74 -4.37 8.62
N SER A 17 7.12 -5.26 9.54
CA SER A 17 7.83 -4.87 10.76
C SER A 17 9.32 -4.60 10.47
N HIS A 18 9.95 -3.80 11.32
CA HIS A 18 11.40 -3.56 11.23
C HIS A 18 12.19 -4.88 11.25
N LYS A 19 11.85 -5.82 12.13
CA LYS A 19 12.48 -7.16 12.18
C LYS A 19 12.41 -7.92 10.84
N GLN A 20 11.31 -7.76 10.10
CA GLN A 20 11.20 -8.35 8.77
C GLN A 20 12.05 -7.61 7.74
N ILE A 21 12.08 -6.27 7.80
CA ILE A 21 12.94 -5.44 6.95
C ILE A 21 14.40 -5.84 7.14
N ASP A 22 14.86 -5.96 8.38
CA ASP A 22 16.23 -6.36 8.71
C ASP A 22 16.58 -7.75 8.14
N LYS A 23 15.59 -8.65 8.05
CA LYS A 23 15.78 -10.02 7.55
C LYS A 23 15.79 -10.15 6.03
N ILE A 24 14.91 -9.42 5.32
CA ILE A 24 14.71 -9.62 3.87
C ILE A 24 15.14 -8.42 3.02
N GLY A 25 15.57 -7.33 3.64
CA GLY A 25 15.93 -6.08 2.99
C GLY A 25 14.72 -5.21 2.64
N ILE A 26 14.99 -3.92 2.40
CA ILE A 26 13.93 -2.91 2.20
C ILE A 26 13.13 -3.15 0.91
N VAL A 27 13.79 -3.50 -0.20
CA VAL A 27 13.14 -3.70 -1.51
C VAL A 27 12.09 -4.80 -1.44
N LYS A 28 12.46 -5.99 -0.96
CA LYS A 28 11.55 -7.13 -0.80
C LYS A 28 10.44 -6.85 0.22
N SER A 29 10.75 -6.07 1.25
CA SER A 29 9.77 -5.66 2.27
C SER A 29 8.71 -4.73 1.72
N VAL A 30 9.10 -3.73 0.93
CA VAL A 30 8.16 -2.83 0.24
C VAL A 30 7.25 -3.63 -0.67
N GLY A 31 7.80 -4.55 -1.47
CA GLY A 31 6.99 -5.41 -2.32
C GLY A 31 6.04 -6.32 -1.53
N ARG A 32 6.47 -6.86 -0.39
CA ARG A 32 5.58 -7.63 0.49
C ARG A 32 4.45 -6.77 1.05
N ALA A 33 4.75 -5.56 1.52
CA ALA A 33 3.74 -4.63 2.04
C ALA A 33 2.69 -4.27 0.98
N MET A 34 3.13 -3.94 -0.23
CA MET A 34 2.22 -3.61 -1.34
C MET A 34 1.34 -4.82 -1.74
N GLN A 35 1.90 -6.04 -1.79
CA GLN A 35 1.14 -7.27 -2.09
C GLN A 35 0.08 -7.55 -1.01
N THR A 36 0.41 -7.32 0.26
CA THR A 36 -0.56 -7.40 1.37
C THR A 36 -1.65 -6.34 1.24
N ALA A 37 -1.29 -5.10 0.87
CA ALA A 37 -2.26 -4.03 0.70
C ALA A 37 -3.28 -4.36 -0.42
N VAL A 38 -2.81 -4.88 -1.56
CA VAL A 38 -3.67 -5.32 -2.66
C VAL A 38 -4.59 -6.45 -2.23
N LYS A 39 -4.06 -7.48 -1.56
CA LYS A 39 -4.87 -8.58 -1.02
C LYS A 39 -6.00 -8.04 -0.13
N ASN A 40 -5.64 -7.24 0.88
CA ASN A 40 -6.58 -6.66 1.84
C ASN A 40 -7.62 -5.73 1.19
N LEU A 41 -7.27 -5.04 0.09
CA LEU A 41 -8.24 -4.26 -0.69
C LEU A 41 -9.20 -5.19 -1.44
N THR A 42 -8.67 -6.17 -2.15
CA THR A 42 -9.44 -7.09 -3.01
C THR A 42 -10.38 -8.01 -2.25
N GLU A 43 -10.15 -8.24 -0.96
CA GLU A 43 -11.11 -8.90 -0.06
C GLU A 43 -12.36 -8.04 0.21
N LYS A 44 -12.25 -6.71 0.09
CA LYS A 44 -13.32 -5.75 0.43
C LYS A 44 -14.13 -5.26 -0.77
N ILE A 45 -13.71 -5.61 -1.99
CA ILE A 45 -14.36 -5.22 -3.24
C ILE A 45 -14.83 -6.48 -3.98
N LYS A 46 -15.99 -6.39 -4.63
CA LYS A 46 -16.56 -7.52 -5.38
C LYS A 46 -15.84 -7.75 -6.71
N THR A 47 -15.46 -6.66 -7.37
CA THR A 47 -14.80 -6.65 -8.67
C THR A 47 -13.35 -6.23 -8.49
N PRO A 48 -12.37 -7.03 -8.95
CA PRO A 48 -10.96 -6.64 -8.92
C PRO A 48 -10.72 -5.45 -9.87
N PRO A 49 -9.74 -4.57 -9.57
CA PRO A 49 -9.38 -3.49 -10.47
C PRO A 49 -8.69 -4.03 -11.72
N ASP A 50 -8.83 -3.32 -12.85
CA ASP A 50 -8.19 -3.68 -14.12
C ASP A 50 -6.67 -3.47 -14.09
N CYS A 51 -6.21 -2.45 -13.34
CA CYS A 51 -4.80 -2.10 -13.22
C CYS A 51 -4.52 -1.41 -11.87
N LEU A 52 -3.30 -1.58 -11.37
CA LEU A 52 -2.78 -0.88 -10.20
C LEU A 52 -1.93 0.33 -10.65
N LEU A 53 -2.18 1.50 -10.07
CA LEU A 53 -1.35 2.68 -10.31
C LEU A 53 -0.43 2.87 -9.10
N ILE A 54 0.88 2.75 -9.33
CA ILE A 54 1.90 2.78 -8.29
C ILE A 54 2.74 4.03 -8.45
N ASP A 55 2.97 4.74 -7.34
CA ASP A 55 3.84 5.91 -7.31
C ASP A 55 5.32 5.49 -7.34
N GLY A 56 6.09 6.14 -8.19
CA GLY A 56 7.52 5.97 -8.32
C GLY A 56 7.95 5.25 -9.60
N ILE A 57 9.20 4.82 -9.59
CA ILE A 57 9.85 4.06 -10.67
C ILE A 57 9.99 2.59 -10.22
N ASP A 58 9.90 1.64 -11.16
CA ASP A 58 9.89 0.20 -10.86
C ASP A 58 11.26 -0.30 -10.38
N ASN A 59 11.58 0.00 -9.12
CA ASN A 59 12.81 -0.41 -8.43
C ASN A 59 12.51 -1.41 -7.30
N PHE A 60 11.24 -1.76 -7.08
CA PHE A 60 10.82 -2.52 -5.91
C PHE A 60 10.80 -4.03 -6.11
N GLN A 61 11.14 -4.51 -7.31
CA GLN A 61 10.92 -5.90 -7.70
C GLN A 61 9.49 -6.30 -7.29
N PHE A 62 8.47 -5.53 -7.70
CA PHE A 62 7.08 -5.81 -7.32
C PHE A 62 6.56 -6.92 -8.23
N ASN A 63 7.09 -8.11 -7.96
CA ASN A 63 7.61 -9.12 -8.88
C ASN A 63 7.01 -9.09 -10.31
N THR A 64 7.53 -8.09 -11.03
CA THR A 64 7.45 -7.76 -12.46
C THR A 64 6.05 -7.51 -13.04
N ARG A 65 5.58 -6.30 -12.75
CA ARG A 65 4.43 -5.58 -13.33
C ARG A 65 3.06 -5.85 -12.71
N GLY A 66 2.96 -6.29 -11.45
CA GLY A 66 1.64 -6.47 -10.85
C GLY A 66 1.62 -7.09 -9.46
N ALA A 67 0.41 -7.34 -8.95
CA ALA A 67 0.18 -8.06 -7.71
C ALA A 67 -0.95 -9.06 -7.87
N ARG A 68 -0.99 -10.05 -6.98
CA ARG A 68 -2.09 -11.00 -6.93
C ARG A 68 -3.20 -10.49 -6.01
N ASN A 69 -4.45 -10.65 -6.41
CA ASN A 69 -5.60 -10.37 -5.56
C ASN A 69 -5.81 -11.50 -4.53
N ALA A 70 -6.84 -11.37 -3.69
CA ALA A 70 -7.21 -12.36 -2.68
C ALA A 70 -7.56 -13.74 -3.25
N LYS A 71 -8.03 -13.80 -4.50
CA LYS A 71 -8.34 -15.02 -5.25
C LYS A 71 -7.14 -15.54 -6.06
N ASN A 72 -5.95 -15.02 -5.80
CA ASN A 72 -4.70 -15.37 -6.47
C ASN A 72 -4.64 -14.99 -7.98
N THR A 73 -5.56 -14.16 -8.48
CA THR A 73 -5.56 -13.63 -9.85
C THR A 73 -4.56 -12.49 -9.96
N PHE A 74 -3.78 -12.46 -11.04
CA PHE A 74 -2.80 -11.41 -11.31
C PHE A 74 -3.50 -10.12 -11.79
N ILE A 75 -3.08 -8.97 -11.24
CA ILE A 75 -3.52 -7.63 -11.64
C ILE A 75 -2.27 -6.87 -12.11
N PRO A 76 -2.26 -6.35 -13.34
CA PRO A 76 -1.13 -5.59 -13.84
C PRO A 76 -0.98 -4.25 -13.10
N ALA A 77 0.23 -3.70 -13.12
CA ALA A 77 0.57 -2.43 -12.51
C ALA A 77 1.26 -1.51 -13.51
N ALA A 78 0.92 -0.23 -13.44
CA ALA A 78 1.60 0.87 -14.11
C ALA A 78 2.29 1.74 -13.06
N PHE A 79 3.56 2.05 -13.30
CA PHE A 79 4.36 2.91 -12.46
C PHE A 79 4.32 4.34 -13.00
N ILE A 80 4.07 5.30 -12.11
CA ILE A 80 3.92 6.70 -12.46
C ILE A 80 4.88 7.49 -11.59
N GLU A 81 5.88 8.09 -12.22
CA GLU A 81 6.79 9.00 -11.54
C GLU A 81 6.01 10.23 -11.03
N LYS A 82 6.18 10.52 -9.73
CA LYS A 82 5.46 11.59 -9.00
C LYS A 82 3.96 11.46 -9.16
N GLY A 83 3.47 10.22 -9.07
CA GLY A 83 2.08 9.85 -9.29
C GLY A 83 1.15 10.51 -8.27
N ASP A 84 1.64 10.80 -7.07
CA ASP A 84 0.92 11.58 -6.07
C ASP A 84 0.63 13.02 -6.51
N THR A 85 1.39 13.62 -7.41
CA THR A 85 1.05 14.96 -7.93
C THR A 85 0.08 14.91 -9.11
N ARG A 86 -0.03 13.75 -9.77
CA ARG A 86 -0.69 13.59 -11.08
C ARG A 86 -1.97 12.77 -11.05
N VAL A 87 -2.12 11.87 -10.08
CA VAL A 87 -3.17 10.85 -10.03
C VAL A 87 -3.91 10.88 -8.70
N ARG A 88 -5.22 11.13 -8.76
CA ARG A 88 -6.07 11.28 -7.57
C ARG A 88 -6.13 10.02 -6.69
N SER A 89 -6.11 8.83 -7.28
CA SER A 89 -6.10 7.57 -6.52
C SER A 89 -4.79 7.37 -5.76
N ILE A 90 -3.65 7.75 -6.35
CA ILE A 90 -2.34 7.73 -5.69
C ILE A 90 -2.31 8.76 -4.55
N GLN A 91 -2.83 9.98 -4.77
CA GLN A 91 -2.99 10.98 -3.70
C GLN A 91 -3.80 10.44 -2.52
N ALA A 92 -4.94 9.82 -2.80
CA ALA A 92 -5.78 9.23 -1.78
C ALA A 92 -5.04 8.11 -1.02
N ALA A 93 -4.32 7.24 -1.73
CA ALA A 93 -3.51 6.18 -1.11
C ALA A 93 -2.42 6.76 -0.19
N SER A 94 -1.73 7.83 -0.61
CA SER A 94 -0.72 8.52 0.20
C SER A 94 -1.32 9.09 1.49
N ILE A 95 -2.53 9.63 1.45
CA ILE A 95 -3.24 10.11 2.66
C ILE A 95 -3.56 8.93 3.59
N ILE A 96 -4.08 7.81 3.06
CA ILE A 96 -4.37 6.62 3.86
C ILE A 96 -3.10 6.09 4.52
N ALA A 97 -1.99 5.98 3.78
CA ALA A 97 -0.72 5.46 4.28
C ALA A 97 -0.15 6.32 5.42
N LYS A 98 -0.13 7.65 5.24
CA LYS A 98 0.38 8.59 6.27
C LYS A 98 -0.47 8.52 7.55
N VAL A 99 -1.80 8.57 7.43
CA VAL A 99 -2.68 8.46 8.61
C VAL A 99 -2.55 7.11 9.30
N ALA A 100 -2.37 6.02 8.56
CA ALA A 100 -2.13 4.71 9.14
C ALA A 100 -0.80 4.66 9.91
N ARG A 101 0.29 5.18 9.33
CA ARG A 101 1.59 5.29 9.99
C ARG A 101 1.51 6.12 11.26
N ASP A 102 0.89 7.29 11.21
CA ASP A 102 0.82 8.21 12.34
C ASP A 102 0.07 7.56 13.53
N LYS A 103 -0.98 6.78 13.25
CA LYS A 103 -1.66 5.96 14.28
C LYS A 103 -0.74 4.92 14.93
N ILE A 104 0.12 4.27 14.15
CA ILE A 104 1.09 3.30 14.68
C ILE A 104 2.10 4.03 15.59
N MET A 105 2.59 5.20 15.17
CA MET A 105 3.54 5.99 15.95
C MET A 105 2.95 6.46 17.28
N ILE A 106 1.71 6.95 17.30
CA ILE A 106 1.00 7.33 18.55
C ILE A 106 0.88 6.14 19.51
N ASN A 107 0.68 4.93 18.99
CA ASN A 107 0.63 3.74 19.84
C ASN A 107 2.02 3.34 20.36
N TYR A 108 3.08 3.57 19.59
CA TYR A 108 4.45 3.34 20.06
C TYR A 108 4.89 4.37 21.09
N ASP A 109 4.48 5.62 20.97
CA ASP A 109 4.74 6.67 21.96
C ASP A 109 4.24 6.27 23.37
N LYS A 110 3.05 5.66 23.45
CA LYS A 110 2.53 5.12 24.72
C LYS A 110 3.35 3.97 25.29
N LYS A 111 3.98 3.16 24.43
CA LYS A 111 4.72 1.95 24.81
C LYS A 111 6.18 2.27 25.15
N TYR A 112 6.74 3.26 24.48
CA TYR A 112 8.10 3.75 24.63
C TYR A 112 8.03 5.25 24.89
N PRO A 113 7.50 5.67 26.05
CA PRO A 113 7.45 7.07 26.41
C PRO A 113 8.87 7.63 26.51
N VAL A 114 9.03 8.88 26.09
CA VAL A 114 10.29 9.61 26.09
C VAL A 114 10.66 10.05 27.50
#